data_AF-A0A535QSX8-F1
#
_entry.id   AF-A0A535QSX8-F1
#
_cell.length_a   1.000
_cell.length_b   1.000
_cell.length_c   1.000
_cell.angle_alpha   90.00
_cell.angle_beta   90.00
_cell.angle_gamma   90.00
#
_symmetry.space_group_name_H-M   'P 1'
#
loop_
_entity.id
_entity.type
_entity.pdbx_description
1 polymer ?
#
loop_
_entity_poly.entity_id
_entity_poly.type
_entity_poly.pdbx_seq_one_letter_code
_entity_poly.pdbx_strand_id
1 'polypeptide(L)'
;AKTPADVKPETTVGRSARNHFQGIVTRVIKDKVMAQVELQAGPYRLVSLISREAADELGLAPGVRAVAVVKATNVMVELPEA
;
A
#
# COMPACT_ATOMS: atom_id res chain seq x y z
N ALA A 1 35.26 8.17 6.28
CA ALA A 1 34.12 7.25 6.12
C ALA A 1 32.94 7.82 6.89
N LYS A 2 31.77 7.97 6.27
CA LYS A 2 30.59 8.59 6.88
C LYS A 2 29.83 7.52 7.70
N THR A 3 29.46 7.83 8.93
CA THR A 3 28.78 6.93 9.89
C THR A 3 27.41 6.48 9.35
N PRO A 4 26.93 5.24 9.61
CA PRO A 4 25.68 4.69 9.06
C PRO A 4 24.36 5.38 9.47
N ALA A 5 24.40 6.44 10.27
CA ALA A 5 23.21 7.02 10.91
C ALA A 5 22.47 8.10 10.08
N ASP A 6 23.02 8.53 8.93
CA ASP A 6 22.51 9.67 8.15
C ASP A 6 21.91 9.29 6.79
N VAL A 7 21.45 8.05 6.60
CA VAL A 7 20.71 7.70 5.38
C VAL A 7 19.28 8.22 5.52
N LYS A 8 19.03 9.46 5.05
CA LYS A 8 17.65 9.89 4.77
C LYS A 8 17.06 8.90 3.77
N PRO A 9 15.87 8.31 4.02
CA PRO A 9 15.24 7.44 3.04
C PRO A 9 15.12 8.24 1.74
N GLU A 10 15.60 7.67 0.64
CA GLU A 10 15.57 8.32 -0.66
C GLU A 10 14.13 8.69 -1.00
N THR A 11 13.79 9.96 -0.79
CA THR A 11 12.46 10.49 -1.09
C THR A 11 12.26 10.31 -2.58
N THR A 12 11.32 9.45 -2.97
CA THR A 12 11.02 9.17 -4.38
C THR A 12 10.70 10.48 -5.11
N VAL A 13 11.63 11.01 -5.91
CA VAL A 13 11.53 12.35 -6.52
C VAL A 13 10.48 12.38 -7.65
N GLY A 14 10.11 11.22 -8.19
CA GLY A 14 9.03 11.08 -9.17
C GLY A 14 8.37 9.71 -9.11
N ARG A 15 7.03 9.67 -9.10
CA ARG A 15 6.23 8.44 -9.14
C ARG A 15 5.38 8.40 -10.41
N SER A 16 5.44 7.30 -11.15
CA SER A 16 4.65 7.10 -12.38
C SER A 16 3.26 6.52 -12.10
N ALA A 17 3.06 5.87 -10.95
CA ALA A 17 1.74 5.45 -10.50
C ALA A 17 0.86 6.70 -10.30
N ARG A 18 -0.32 6.71 -10.92
CA ARG A 18 -1.20 7.88 -10.94
C ARG A 18 -2.26 7.82 -9.84
N ASN A 19 -2.64 6.63 -9.41
CA ASN A 19 -3.71 6.45 -8.44
C ASN A 19 -3.10 6.26 -7.05
N HIS A 20 -3.41 7.18 -6.14
CA HIS A 20 -2.98 7.15 -4.76
C HIS A 20 -4.20 7.32 -3.85
N PHE A 21 -4.49 6.30 -3.05
CA PHE A 21 -5.64 6.30 -2.14
C PHE A 21 -5.12 6.34 -0.70
N GLN A 22 -5.19 7.51 -0.09
CA GLN A 22 -4.80 7.67 1.31
C GLN A 22 -5.90 7.07 2.21
N GLY A 23 -5.49 6.29 3.20
CA GLY A 23 -6.43 5.59 4.05
C GLY A 23 -5.83 5.08 5.36
N ILE A 24 -6.67 4.38 6.10
CA ILE A 24 -6.30 3.69 7.33
C ILE A 24 -6.39 2.19 7.06
N VAL A 25 -5.34 1.45 7.43
CA VAL A 25 -5.37 -0.01 7.41
C VAL A 25 -6.41 -0.48 8.40
N THR A 26 -7.38 -1.29 7.96
CA THR A 26 -8.44 -1.81 8.82
C THR A 26 -8.21 -3.27 9.20
N ARG A 27 -7.50 -4.02 8.35
CA ARG A 27 -7.20 -5.44 8.59
C ARG A 27 -5.94 -5.87 7.86
N VAL A 28 -5.18 -6.77 8.49
CA VAL A 28 -4.02 -7.43 7.89
C VAL A 28 -4.11 -8.92 8.19
N ILE A 29 -4.10 -9.75 7.16
CA ILE A 29 -4.01 -11.21 7.27
C ILE A 29 -2.67 -11.60 6.65
N LYS A 30 -1.85 -12.35 7.38
CA LYS A 30 -0.54 -12.81 6.90
C LYS A 30 -0.57 -14.32 6.84
N ASP A 31 -0.18 -14.89 5.70
CA ASP A 31 0.11 -16.32 5.57
C ASP A 31 1.63 -16.56 5.64
N LYS A 32 2.17 -17.60 4.99
CA LYS A 32 3.61 -17.85 4.97
C LYS A 32 4.39 -16.91 4.06
N VAL A 33 3.82 -16.51 2.92
CA VAL A 33 4.52 -15.79 1.83
C VAL A 33 3.81 -14.49 1.48
N MET A 34 2.49 -14.46 1.59
CA MET A 34 1.63 -13.35 1.21
C MET A 34 0.96 -12.73 2.44
N ALA A 35 0.54 -11.49 2.26
CA ALA A 35 -0.30 -10.77 3.18
C ALA A 35 -1.43 -10.07 2.41
N GLN A 36 -2.64 -10.22 2.92
CA GLN A 36 -3.79 -9.42 2.52
C GLN A 36 -3.91 -8.22 3.45
N VAL A 37 -3.92 -7.03 2.86
CA VAL A 37 -4.05 -5.76 3.58
C VAL A 37 -5.31 -5.07 3.09
N GLU A 38 -6.18 -4.72 4.03
CA GLU A 38 -7.39 -3.94 3.77
C GLU A 38 -7.17 -2.50 4.22
N LEU A 39 -7.53 -1.54 3.37
CA LEU A 39 -7.47 -0.11 3.63
C LEU A 39 -8.84 0.52 3.43
N GLN A 40 -9.28 1.34 4.39
CA GLN A 40 -10.38 2.27 4.21
C GLN A 40 -9.83 3.61 3.69
N ALA A 41 -10.13 3.96 2.44
CA ALA A 41 -9.70 5.20 1.81
C ALA A 41 -10.93 6.02 1.38
N GLY A 42 -11.32 6.97 2.23
CA GLY A 42 -12.56 7.73 2.04
C GLY A 42 -13.78 6.77 2.04
N PRO A 43 -14.66 6.82 1.03
CA PRO A 43 -15.81 5.92 0.94
C PRO A 43 -15.46 4.51 0.45
N TYR A 44 -14.23 4.28 -0.02
CA TYR A 44 -13.84 3.03 -0.67
C TYR A 44 -13.05 2.11 0.27
N ARG A 45 -13.35 0.81 0.22
CA ARG A 45 -12.53 -0.25 0.80
C ARG A 45 -11.63 -0.84 -0.28
N LEU A 46 -10.31 -0.73 -0.11
CA LEU A 46 -9.32 -1.33 -0.99
C LEU A 46 -8.70 -2.56 -0.34
N VAL A 47 -8.43 -3.58 -1.14
CA VAL A 47 -7.71 -4.78 -0.71
C VAL A 47 -6.47 -4.94 -1.58
N SER A 48 -5.33 -5.11 -0.94
CA SER A 48 -4.04 -5.37 -1.59
C SER A 48 -3.49 -6.72 -1.15
N LEU A 49 -2.88 -7.43 -2.09
CA LEU A 49 -2.06 -8.60 -1.83
C LEU A 49 -0.60 -8.22 -2.05
N ILE A 50 0.20 -8.33 -1.00
CA ILE A 50 1.64 -8.09 -1.02
C ILE A 50 2.38 -9.25 -0.37
N SER A 51 3.71 -9.28 -0.44
CA SER A 51 4.43 -10.29 0.33
C SER A 51 4.29 -10.05 1.83
N ARG A 52 4.40 -11.12 2.61
CA ARG A 52 4.39 -11.05 4.06
C ARG A 52 5.52 -10.15 4.55
N GLU A 53 6.72 -10.32 4.00
CA GLU A 53 7.91 -9.57 4.39
C GLU A 53 7.69 -8.07 4.20
N ALA A 54 7.11 -7.65 3.07
CA ALA A 54 6.80 -6.25 2.82
C ALA A 54 5.78 -5.70 3.83
N ALA A 55 4.77 -6.49 4.20
CA ALA A 55 3.79 -6.07 5.20
C ALA A 55 4.42 -5.93 6.61
N ASP A 56 5.38 -6.79 6.94
CA ASP A 56 6.14 -6.76 8.19
C ASP A 56 7.12 -5.57 8.22
N GLU A 57 7.90 -5.37 7.17
CA GLU A 57 8.86 -4.26 7.03
C GLU A 57 8.19 -2.89 7.07
N LEU A 58 7.01 -2.75 6.45
CA LEU A 58 6.22 -1.53 6.46
C LEU A 58 5.45 -1.31 7.78
N GLY A 59 5.49 -2.29 8.70
CA GLY A 59 4.76 -2.20 9.97
C GLY A 59 3.24 -2.11 9.79
N LEU A 60 2.68 -2.75 8.76
CA LEU A 60 1.25 -2.67 8.48
C LEU A 60 0.45 -3.41 9.55
N ALA A 61 -0.44 -2.67 10.20
CA ALA A 61 -1.36 -3.15 11.21
C ALA A 61 -2.64 -2.30 11.21
N PRO A 62 -3.76 -2.82 11.72
CA PRO A 62 -4.98 -2.03 11.88
C PRO A 62 -4.72 -0.70 12.63
N GLY A 63 -5.27 0.39 12.11
CA GLY A 63 -5.10 1.75 12.64
C GLY A 63 -3.95 2.54 12.02
N VAL A 64 -3.03 1.90 11.30
CA VAL A 64 -1.91 2.58 10.63
C VAL A 64 -2.40 3.37 9.41
N ARG A 65 -1.90 4.60 9.25
CA ARG A 65 -2.10 5.39 8.03
C ARG A 65 -1.21 4.86 6.91
N ALA A 66 -1.80 4.59 5.76
CA ALA A 66 -1.09 4.09 4.59
C ALA A 66 -1.66 4.69 3.30
N VAL A 67 -0.91 4.55 2.20
CA VAL A 67 -1.35 4.97 0.88
C VAL A 67 -1.33 3.76 -0.03
N ALA A 68 -2.50 3.34 -0.53
CA ALA A 68 -2.56 2.34 -1.59
C ALA A 68 -2.21 3.01 -2.91
N VAL A 69 -1.20 2.45 -3.60
CA VAL A 69 -0.68 2.99 -4.86
C VAL A 69 -0.98 2.01 -5.97
N VAL A 70 -1.73 2.45 -7.00
CA VAL A 70 -2.11 1.59 -8.13
C VAL A 70 -1.59 2.21 -9.42
N LYS A 71 -0.87 1.41 -10.22
CA LYS A 71 -0.42 1.82 -11.55
C LYS A 71 -1.63 1.97 -12.47
N ALA A 72 -1.70 3.05 -13.24
CA ALA A 72 -2.86 3.33 -14.11
C ALA A 72 -3.15 2.21 -15.12
N THR A 73 -2.11 1.53 -15.61
CA THR A 73 -2.21 0.41 -16.55
C THR A 73 -2.80 -0.87 -15.96
N ASN A 74 -3.03 -0.93 -14.65
CA ASN A 74 -3.59 -2.07 -13.93
C ASN A 74 -5.02 -1.81 -13.44
N VAL A 75 -5.67 -0.74 -13.92
CA VAL A 75 -7.07 -0.43 -13.60
C VAL A 75 -7.97 -0.89 -14.74
N MET A 76 -9.00 -1.65 -14.41
CA MET A 76 -10.05 -2.08 -15.33
C MET A 76 -11.22 -1.09 -15.23
N VAL A 77 -11.88 -0.83 -16.36
CA VAL A 77 -13.07 0.02 -16.43
C VAL A 77 -14.20 -0.83 -16.97
N GLU A 78 -15.29 -0.89 -16.22
CA GLU A 78 -16.47 -1.69 -16.53
C GLU A 78 -17.71 -0.80 -16.42
N LEU A 79 -18.77 -1.15 -17.15
CA LEU A 79 -20.10 -0.54 -16.99
C LEU A 79 -20.88 -1.35 -15.95
N PRO A 80 -21.75 -0.70 -15.16
CA PRO A 80 -22.59 -1.44 -14.20
C PRO A 80 -23.54 -2.37 -14.93
N GLU A 81 -23.83 -3.54 -14.33
CA GLU A 81 -24.99 -4.33 -14.72
C GLU A 81 -26.27 -3.54 -14.40
N ALA A 82 -27.25 -3.61 -15.30
CA ALA A 82 -28.53 -2.90 -15.20
C ALA A 82 -29.46 -3.51 -14.15
#